data_AF-A0A5E4LHM2-F1
#
_entry.id   AF-A0A5E4LHM2-F1
#
_cell.length_a   1.000
_cell.length_b   1.000
_cell.length_c   1.000
_cell.angle_alpha   90.00
_cell.angle_beta   90.00
_cell.angle_gamma   90.00
#
_symmetry.space_group_name_H-M   'P 1'
#
loop_
_entity.id
_entity.type
_entity.pdbx_description
1 polymer ?
#
loop_
_entity_poly.entity_id
_entity_poly.type
_entity_poly.pdbx_seq_one_letter_code
_entity_poly.pdbx_strand_id
1 'polypeptide(L)'
;MAVPIRNVSAGNNFTFGAVSLEIFNPPAPQFSQSPEANSVVMRVWYNNFCAFLPGDIENEQHASIVGKVGSRRCDVYKWPYHGRGSPQASLLFDRFQPSNAVISVGANDLGLPSSTTLERLRISNTKIWRTDTDGDVYVHVDENGNFNISANLTAE
;
A
#
# COMPACT_ATOMS: atom_id res chain seq x y z
N MET A 1 23.66 -19.05 -1.92
CA MET A 1 22.75 -18.88 -3.08
C MET A 1 22.45 -17.39 -3.19
N ALA A 2 22.61 -16.79 -4.38
CA ALA A 2 22.19 -15.42 -4.60
C ALA A 2 20.66 -15.38 -4.76
N VAL A 3 20.01 -14.40 -4.12
CA VAL A 3 18.58 -14.13 -4.35
C VAL A 3 18.46 -13.52 -5.75
N PRO A 4 17.66 -14.09 -6.67
CA PRO A 4 17.51 -13.54 -8.01
C PRO A 4 16.87 -12.14 -7.93
N ILE A 5 17.48 -11.16 -8.60
CA ILE A 5 16.96 -9.80 -8.70
C ILE A 5 16.12 -9.69 -9.97
N ARG A 6 14.92 -9.11 -9.85
CA ARG A 6 14.05 -8.83 -10.99
C ARG A 6 13.68 -7.35 -11.02
N ASN A 7 13.99 -6.68 -12.14
CA ASN A 7 13.53 -5.32 -12.39
C ASN A 7 12.06 -5.37 -12.82
N VAL A 8 11.26 -4.44 -12.30
CA VAL A 8 9.82 -4.36 -12.57
C VAL A 8 9.45 -2.98 -13.09
N SER A 9 8.42 -2.94 -13.92
CA SER A 9 7.80 -1.70 -14.41
C SER A 9 6.29 -1.84 -14.49
N ALA A 10 5.61 -0.71 -14.62
CA ALA A 10 4.17 -0.64 -14.86
C ALA A 10 3.75 -1.59 -16.00
N GLY A 11 2.68 -2.36 -15.77
CA GLY A 11 2.16 -3.36 -16.69
C GLY A 11 2.78 -4.76 -16.54
N ASN A 12 3.81 -4.94 -15.71
CA ASN A 12 4.30 -6.27 -15.37
C ASN A 12 3.30 -7.00 -14.46
N ASN A 13 3.10 -8.29 -14.74
CA ASN A 13 2.33 -9.20 -13.91
C ASN A 13 3.16 -10.44 -13.60
N PHE A 14 3.12 -10.91 -12.36
CA PHE A 14 3.86 -12.08 -11.91
C PHE A 14 2.96 -13.02 -11.12
N THR A 15 3.20 -14.33 -11.24
CA THR A 15 2.52 -15.33 -10.43
C THR A 15 3.54 -16.28 -9.83
N PHE A 16 3.44 -16.49 -8.52
CA PHE A 16 4.28 -17.40 -7.75
C PHE A 16 3.38 -18.27 -6.87
N GLY A 17 3.08 -19.49 -7.33
CA GLY A 17 2.04 -20.31 -6.70
C GLY A 17 0.69 -19.58 -6.75
N ALA A 18 0.04 -19.41 -5.59
CA ALA A 18 -1.22 -18.69 -5.45
C ALA A 18 -1.08 -17.16 -5.34
N VAL A 19 0.15 -16.64 -5.25
CA VAL A 19 0.41 -15.20 -5.21
C VAL A 19 0.39 -14.64 -6.63
N SER A 20 -0.39 -13.58 -6.87
CA SER A 20 -0.31 -12.78 -8.09
C SER A 20 0.04 -11.34 -7.77
N LEU A 21 0.97 -10.76 -8.53
CA LEU A 21 1.43 -9.37 -8.39
C LEU A 21 1.13 -8.62 -9.68
N GLU A 22 0.46 -7.48 -9.58
CA GLU A 22 0.27 -6.52 -10.66
C GLU A 22 1.06 -5.26 -10.34
N ILE A 23 1.92 -4.82 -11.25
CA ILE A 23 2.79 -3.64 -11.06
C ILE A 23 2.25 -2.44 -11.82
N PHE A 24 2.13 -1.29 -11.15
CA PHE A 24 1.60 -0.05 -11.73
C PHE A 24 2.64 1.08 -11.84
N ASN A 25 3.78 0.94 -11.17
CA ASN A 25 4.91 1.88 -11.17
C ASN A 25 6.18 1.10 -10.79
N PRO A 26 7.39 1.52 -11.20
CA PRO A 26 7.76 2.71 -11.98
C PRO A 26 7.31 2.67 -13.46
N PRO A 27 7.25 3.83 -14.15
CA PRO A 27 7.06 3.84 -15.60
C PRO A 27 8.26 3.23 -16.33
N ALA A 28 8.04 2.71 -17.52
CA ALA A 28 9.08 2.29 -18.46
C ALA A 28 8.87 3.04 -19.80
N PRO A 29 9.95 3.36 -20.54
CA PRO A 29 11.33 2.92 -20.34
C PRO A 29 12.20 3.81 -19.45
N GLN A 30 11.72 4.96 -18.98
CA GLN A 30 12.50 5.94 -18.23
C GLN A 30 11.99 6.12 -16.81
N PHE A 31 12.93 6.16 -15.86
CA PHE A 31 12.67 6.51 -14.47
C PHE A 31 12.66 8.03 -14.25
N SER A 32 11.92 8.48 -13.24
CA SER A 32 11.99 9.84 -12.75
C SER A 32 13.35 10.12 -12.09
N GLN A 33 13.73 11.39 -11.98
CA GLN A 33 14.86 11.81 -11.15
C GLN A 33 14.53 11.74 -9.65
N SER A 34 13.25 11.70 -9.28
CA SER A 34 12.77 11.51 -7.92
C SER A 34 12.74 10.01 -7.55
N PRO A 35 13.48 9.56 -6.51
CA PRO A 35 13.40 8.19 -6.01
C PRO A 35 11.99 7.78 -5.61
N GLU A 36 11.25 8.68 -4.96
CA GLU A 36 9.87 8.49 -4.51
C GLU A 36 8.94 8.22 -5.70
N ALA A 37 9.07 9.02 -6.76
CA ALA A 37 8.33 8.81 -8.01
C ALA A 37 8.64 7.46 -8.69
N ASN A 38 9.77 6.83 -8.37
CA ASN A 38 10.14 5.51 -8.85
C ASN A 38 9.72 4.35 -7.92
N SER A 39 9.00 4.63 -6.83
CA SER A 39 8.50 3.60 -5.91
C SER A 39 7.73 2.51 -6.67
N VAL A 40 7.97 1.25 -6.32
CA VAL A 40 7.19 0.15 -6.91
C VAL A 40 5.77 0.19 -6.35
N VAL A 41 4.81 0.42 -7.23
CA VAL A 41 3.38 0.33 -6.88
C VAL A 41 2.89 -1.02 -7.29
N MET A 42 2.29 -1.75 -6.35
CA MET A 42 1.81 -3.09 -6.63
C MET A 42 0.46 -3.39 -6.00
N ARG A 43 -0.31 -4.23 -6.68
CA ARG A 43 -1.43 -4.95 -6.13
C ARG A 43 -1.02 -6.41 -5.93
N VAL A 44 -1.26 -6.92 -4.74
CA VAL A 44 -0.96 -8.30 -4.34
C VAL A 44 -2.28 -9.04 -4.16
N TRP A 45 -2.41 -10.17 -4.85
CA TRP A 45 -3.50 -11.12 -4.67
C TRP A 45 -2.96 -12.42 -4.08
N TYR A 46 -3.71 -12.98 -3.14
CA TYR A 46 -3.54 -14.36 -2.71
C TYR A 46 -4.93 -14.98 -2.53
N ASN A 47 -5.30 -15.88 -3.45
CA ASN A 47 -6.69 -16.37 -3.55
C ASN A 47 -7.71 -15.20 -3.61
N ASN A 48 -8.57 -15.06 -2.60
CA ASN A 48 -9.56 -13.99 -2.46
C ASN A 48 -9.05 -12.75 -1.73
N PHE A 49 -7.89 -12.81 -1.06
CA PHE A 49 -7.28 -11.66 -0.37
C PHE A 49 -6.62 -10.70 -1.37
N CYS A 50 -6.75 -9.39 -1.12
CA CYS A 50 -5.95 -8.36 -1.78
C CYS A 50 -5.35 -7.32 -0.85
N ALA A 51 -4.10 -6.95 -1.13
CA ALA A 51 -3.47 -5.74 -0.62
C ALA A 51 -3.04 -4.81 -1.77
N PHE A 52 -3.19 -3.50 -1.59
CA PHE A 52 -2.61 -2.50 -2.46
C PHE A 52 -1.51 -1.71 -1.74
N LEU A 53 -0.34 -1.67 -2.37
CA LEU A 53 0.88 -1.09 -1.83
C LEU A 53 1.34 0.04 -2.80
N PRO A 54 0.95 1.30 -2.54
CA PRO A 54 1.27 2.43 -3.42
C PRO A 54 2.73 2.89 -3.33
N GLY A 55 3.54 2.31 -2.42
CA GLY A 55 4.83 2.91 -2.07
C GLY A 55 4.65 4.38 -1.65
N ASP A 56 5.66 5.20 -1.89
CA ASP A 56 5.64 6.63 -1.59
C ASP A 56 5.71 7.41 -2.92
N ILE A 57 4.83 7.06 -3.87
CA ILE A 57 4.76 7.71 -5.17
C ILE A 57 4.21 9.14 -5.09
N GLU A 58 4.65 10.03 -5.97
CA GLU A 58 4.18 11.41 -5.98
C GLU A 58 2.79 11.56 -6.64
N ASN A 59 2.25 12.78 -6.62
CA ASN A 59 0.91 13.09 -7.11
C ASN A 59 0.71 12.73 -8.60
N GLU A 60 1.75 12.91 -9.43
CA GLU A 60 1.69 12.58 -10.86
C GLU A 60 1.48 11.07 -11.07
N GLN A 61 2.26 10.24 -10.37
CA GLN A 61 2.15 8.79 -10.49
C GLN A 61 0.79 8.32 -9.97
N HIS A 62 0.30 8.85 -8.84
CA HIS A 62 -1.04 8.55 -8.35
C HIS A 62 -2.10 8.79 -9.42
N ALA A 63 -2.12 9.98 -10.03
CA ALA A 63 -3.10 10.33 -11.07
C ALA A 63 -3.02 9.37 -12.27
N SER A 64 -1.80 9.00 -12.70
CA SER A 64 -1.59 8.06 -13.80
C SER A 64 -2.08 6.63 -13.51
N ILE A 65 -2.14 6.26 -12.22
CA ILE A 65 -2.46 4.90 -11.77
C ILE A 65 -3.97 4.74 -11.52
N VAL A 66 -4.68 5.78 -11.06
CA VAL A 66 -6.13 5.72 -10.78
C VAL A 66 -6.93 5.19 -11.98
N GLY A 67 -6.54 5.56 -13.21
CA GLY A 67 -7.18 5.07 -14.44
C GLY A 67 -6.86 3.62 -14.81
N LYS A 68 -5.78 3.05 -14.25
CA LYS A 68 -5.24 1.73 -14.62
C LYS A 68 -5.64 0.61 -13.64
N VAL A 69 -5.91 0.95 -12.39
CA VAL A 69 -6.11 -0.05 -11.31
C VAL A 69 -7.44 -0.82 -11.38
N GLY A 70 -8.34 -0.49 -12.31
CA GLY A 70 -9.67 -1.12 -12.39
C GLY A 70 -10.49 -0.85 -11.12
N SER A 71 -11.69 -1.43 -10.99
CA SER A 71 -12.62 -1.18 -9.87
C SER A 71 -12.60 -2.27 -8.79
N ARG A 72 -11.65 -3.22 -8.87
CA ARG A 72 -11.59 -4.34 -7.96
C ARG A 72 -11.10 -3.88 -6.59
N ARG A 73 -11.90 -4.11 -5.56
CA ARG A 73 -11.60 -3.77 -4.17
C ARG A 73 -10.40 -4.54 -3.63
N CYS A 74 -9.76 -4.00 -2.59
CA CYS A 74 -8.74 -4.69 -1.83
C CYS A 74 -9.01 -4.59 -0.34
N ASP A 75 -8.58 -5.60 0.43
CA ASP A 75 -8.85 -5.70 1.86
C ASP A 75 -7.95 -4.77 2.69
N VAL A 76 -6.71 -4.58 2.20
CA VAL A 76 -5.66 -3.79 2.85
C VAL A 76 -5.12 -2.73 1.90
N TYR A 77 -4.94 -1.52 2.41
CA TYR A 77 -4.23 -0.44 1.74
C TYR A 77 -3.11 0.08 2.63
N LYS A 78 -1.85 0.03 2.17
CA LYS A 78 -0.75 0.71 2.87
C LYS A 78 -0.82 2.19 2.53
N TRP A 79 -1.07 3.05 3.51
CA TRP A 79 -1.09 4.49 3.28
C TRP A 79 0.33 5.00 2.92
N PRO A 80 0.49 5.81 1.86
CA PRO A 80 1.79 6.32 1.41
C PRO A 80 2.33 7.41 2.36
N TYR A 81 3.63 7.69 2.26
CA TYR A 81 4.31 8.80 2.96
C TYR A 81 4.01 8.87 4.45
N HIS A 82 4.06 7.72 5.12
CA HIS A 82 3.88 7.60 6.58
C HIS A 82 2.57 8.21 7.12
N GLY A 83 1.52 8.30 6.30
CA GLY A 83 0.26 8.90 6.73
C GLY A 83 0.10 10.37 6.37
N ARG A 84 0.93 10.93 5.48
CA ARG A 84 0.75 12.30 4.99
C ARG A 84 -0.59 12.44 4.26
N GLY A 85 -1.28 13.54 4.54
CA GLY A 85 -2.53 13.88 3.86
C GLY A 85 -2.28 14.23 2.40
N SER A 86 -2.93 13.51 1.48
CA SER A 86 -2.88 13.78 0.04
C SER A 86 -4.23 13.47 -0.61
N PRO A 87 -4.80 14.39 -1.41
CA PRO A 87 -5.96 14.12 -2.24
C PRO A 87 -5.73 12.97 -3.22
N GLN A 88 -4.51 12.80 -3.73
CA GLN A 88 -4.19 11.78 -4.72
C GLN A 88 -4.10 10.38 -4.09
N ALA A 89 -3.50 10.27 -2.90
CA ALA A 89 -3.56 9.04 -2.10
C ALA A 89 -5.01 8.67 -1.77
N SER A 90 -5.84 9.68 -1.52
CA SER A 90 -7.27 9.53 -1.26
C SER A 90 -8.01 8.91 -2.45
N LEU A 91 -7.71 9.32 -3.69
CA LEU A 91 -8.36 8.77 -4.89
C LEU A 91 -8.09 7.26 -5.09
N LEU A 92 -6.85 6.81 -4.87
CA LEU A 92 -6.55 5.38 -4.95
C LEU A 92 -7.22 4.61 -3.80
N PHE A 93 -7.17 5.15 -2.59
CA PHE A 93 -7.89 4.58 -1.45
C PHE A 93 -9.39 4.41 -1.75
N ASP A 94 -10.06 5.44 -2.29
CA ASP A 94 -11.49 5.38 -2.64
C ASP A 94 -11.77 4.36 -3.75
N ARG A 95 -10.81 4.16 -4.65
CA ARG A 95 -10.94 3.17 -5.73
C ARG A 95 -10.92 1.75 -5.20
N PHE A 96 -10.12 1.47 -4.17
CA PHE A 96 -10.00 0.13 -3.59
C PHE A 96 -10.98 -0.15 -2.46
N GLN A 97 -11.54 0.88 -1.82
CA GLN A 97 -12.50 0.77 -0.71
C GLN A 97 -12.09 -0.25 0.36
N PRO A 98 -10.87 -0.13 0.94
CA PRO A 98 -10.34 -1.12 1.85
C PRO A 98 -11.00 -1.05 3.23
N SER A 99 -11.20 -2.22 3.84
CA SER A 99 -11.65 -2.33 5.23
C SER A 99 -10.52 -2.08 6.23
N ASN A 100 -9.25 -2.17 5.81
CA ASN A 100 -8.07 -1.95 6.64
C ASN A 100 -7.06 -1.02 5.96
N ALA A 101 -6.50 -0.08 6.72
CA ALA A 101 -5.39 0.76 6.31
C ALA A 101 -4.20 0.57 7.25
N VAL A 102 -3.02 0.34 6.68
CA VAL A 102 -1.76 0.23 7.43
C VAL A 102 -0.94 1.49 7.19
N ILE A 103 -0.52 2.15 8.26
CA ILE A 103 0.32 3.34 8.21
C ILE A 103 1.65 3.00 8.88
N SER A 104 2.69 2.85 8.06
CA SER A 104 4.05 2.65 8.56
C SER A 104 4.67 4.01 8.88
N VAL A 105 4.80 4.30 10.16
CA VAL A 105 5.25 5.57 10.74
C VAL A 105 5.93 5.28 12.07
N GLY A 106 6.92 6.10 12.43
CA GLY A 106 7.57 6.07 13.75
C GLY A 106 7.28 7.34 14.53
N ALA A 107 7.77 7.43 15.76
CA ALA A 107 7.74 8.68 16.52
C ALA A 107 8.39 9.81 15.68
N ASN A 108 7.68 10.91 15.51
CA ASN A 108 8.12 12.02 14.66
C ASN A 108 7.51 13.35 15.12
N ASP A 109 8.24 14.44 14.89
CA ASP A 109 7.79 15.82 15.13
C ASP A 109 7.13 16.45 13.89
N LEU A 110 6.91 15.65 12.83
CA LEU A 110 6.36 16.10 11.55
C LEU A 110 4.82 16.13 11.54
N GLY A 111 4.19 15.69 12.64
CA GLY A 111 2.73 15.57 12.73
C GLY A 111 2.16 14.47 11.84
N LEU A 112 2.91 13.38 11.64
CA LEU A 112 2.46 12.20 10.90
C LEU A 112 2.05 11.07 11.85
N PRO A 113 0.99 10.30 11.52
CA PRO A 113 0.04 10.51 10.42
C PRO A 113 -0.74 11.83 10.59
N SER A 114 -1.05 12.51 9.49
CA SER A 114 -1.76 13.80 9.60
C SER A 114 -3.19 13.60 10.10
N SER A 115 -3.72 14.59 10.82
CA SER A 115 -5.12 14.57 11.28
C SER A 115 -6.11 14.41 10.12
N THR A 116 -5.83 15.00 8.96
CA THR A 116 -6.62 14.83 7.74
C THR A 116 -6.66 13.36 7.27
N THR A 117 -5.54 12.65 7.32
CA THR A 117 -5.48 11.23 6.98
C THR A 117 -6.30 10.39 7.96
N LEU A 118 -6.10 10.60 9.27
CA LEU A 118 -6.79 9.85 10.31
C LEU A 118 -8.31 10.07 10.25
N GLU A 119 -8.75 11.32 10.09
CA GLU A 119 -10.16 11.66 10.00
C GLU A 119 -10.81 11.06 8.76
N ARG A 120 -10.11 11.09 7.62
CA ARG A 120 -10.58 10.44 6.40
C ARG A 120 -10.80 8.94 6.59
N LEU A 121 -9.81 8.24 7.14
CA LEU A 121 -9.91 6.79 7.39
C LEU A 121 -11.06 6.47 8.35
N ARG A 122 -11.27 7.32 9.36
CA ARG A 122 -12.40 7.22 10.30
C ARG A 122 -13.74 7.37 9.59
N ILE A 123 -13.90 8.38 8.73
CA ILE A 123 -15.14 8.63 7.97
C ILE A 123 -15.45 7.45 7.02
N SER A 124 -14.42 6.81 6.48
CA SER A 124 -14.56 5.64 5.60
C SER A 124 -14.85 4.32 6.34
N ASN A 125 -14.97 4.33 7.68
CA ASN A 125 -15.09 3.14 8.52
C ASN A 125 -13.97 2.11 8.29
N THR A 126 -12.77 2.59 7.98
CA THR A 126 -11.60 1.74 7.76
C THR A 126 -10.85 1.56 9.07
N LYS A 127 -10.51 0.31 9.41
CA LYS A 127 -9.68 0.01 10.57
C LYS A 127 -8.25 0.49 10.34
N ILE A 128 -7.74 1.30 11.26
CA ILE A 128 -6.41 1.91 11.16
C ILE A 128 -5.43 1.07 11.97
N TRP A 129 -4.29 0.74 11.37
CA TRP A 129 -3.16 0.06 12.00
C TRP A 129 -1.91 0.92 11.82
N ARG A 130 -1.21 1.26 12.90
CA ARG A 130 -0.04 2.15 12.87
C ARG A 130 1.15 1.55 13.58
N THR A 131 2.32 1.62 12.95
CA THR A 131 3.53 1.03 13.55
C THR A 131 4.09 1.81 14.74
N ASP A 132 3.74 3.10 14.90
CA ASP A 132 4.18 3.91 16.04
C ASP A 132 3.36 3.67 17.32
N THR A 133 2.12 3.19 17.19
CA THR A 133 1.24 2.90 18.34
C THR A 133 0.96 1.43 18.56
N ASP A 134 1.02 0.61 17.50
CA ASP A 134 0.67 -0.80 17.54
C ASP A 134 1.90 -1.71 17.42
N GLY A 135 3.08 -1.14 17.11
CA GLY A 135 4.32 -1.87 16.87
C GLY A 135 4.33 -2.58 15.52
N ASP A 136 4.80 -3.82 15.49
CA ASP A 136 4.81 -4.61 14.26
C ASP A 136 3.39 -5.00 13.86
N VAL A 137 2.96 -4.63 12.65
CA VAL A 137 1.65 -4.98 12.09
C VAL A 137 1.80 -6.17 11.14
N TYR A 138 1.10 -7.26 11.43
CA TYR A 138 1.12 -8.49 10.65
C TYR A 138 -0.20 -8.71 9.93
N VAL A 139 -0.14 -8.95 8.63
CA VAL A 139 -1.28 -9.39 7.81
C VAL A 139 -1.07 -10.86 7.50
N HIS A 140 -1.80 -11.74 8.19
CA HIS A 140 -1.74 -13.17 7.99
C HIS A 140 -2.87 -13.61 7.05
N VAL A 141 -2.52 -14.37 6.02
CA VAL A 141 -3.47 -14.91 5.04
C VAL A 141 -3.28 -16.42 5.02
N ASP A 142 -4.35 -17.18 5.26
CA ASP A 142 -4.32 -18.64 5.22
C ASP A 142 -4.42 -19.17 3.77
N GLU A 143 -4.29 -20.48 3.59
CA GLU A 143 -4.34 -21.15 2.28
C GLU A 143 -5.69 -21.02 1.54
N ASN A 144 -6.76 -20.66 2.25
CA ASN A 144 -8.08 -20.39 1.68
C ASN A 144 -8.27 -18.91 1.34
N GLY A 145 -7.28 -18.08 1.69
CA GLY A 145 -7.26 -16.63 1.52
C GLY A 145 -8.10 -15.87 2.57
N ASN A 146 -8.52 -16.53 3.65
CA ASN A 146 -9.01 -15.79 4.81
C ASN A 146 -7.84 -15.05 5.44
N PHE A 147 -8.08 -13.82 5.89
CA PHE A 147 -7.03 -13.01 6.49
C PHE A 147 -7.40 -12.51 7.88
N ASN A 148 -6.37 -12.31 8.70
CA ASN A 148 -6.44 -11.60 9.97
C ASN A 148 -5.29 -10.60 10.04
N ILE A 149 -5.52 -9.48 10.73
CA ILE A 149 -4.50 -8.50 11.02
C ILE A 149 -4.30 -8.43 12.54
N SER A 150 -3.06 -8.57 12.97
CA SER A 150 -2.64 -8.45 14.37
C SER A 150 -1.50 -7.46 14.48
N ALA A 151 -1.29 -6.91 15.68
CA ALA A 151 -0.17 -6.03 15.96
C ALA A 151 0.46 -6.36 17.31
N ASN A 152 1.78 -6.23 17.39
CA ASN A 152 2.55 -6.51 18.59
C ASN A 152 3.47 -5.33 18.91
N LEU A 153 3.30 -4.76 20.11
CA LEU A 153 4.29 -3.86 20.68
C LEU A 153 5.55 -4.69 21.00
N THR A 154 6.60 -4.50 20.22
CA THR A 154 7.93 -4.94 20.62
C THR A 154 8.32 -4.12 21.85
N ALA A 155 8.49 -4.77 22.99
CA ALA A 155 9.12 -4.14 24.14
C ALA A 155 10.56 -3.80 23.76
N GLU A 156 10.85 -2.51 23.58
CA GLU A 156 12.24 -2.00 23.54
C GLU A 156 12.85 -1.97 24.94
#